data_AF-A0A834CEU0-F1
#
_entry.id   AF-A0A834CEU0-F1
#
_cell.length_a   1.000
_cell.length_b   1.000
_cell.length_c   1.000
_cell.angle_alpha   90.00
_cell.angle_beta   90.00
_cell.angle_gamma   90.00
#
_symmetry.space_group_name_H-M   'P 1'
#
loop_
_entity.id
_entity.type
_entity.pdbx_description
1 polymer ?
#
loop_
_entity_poly.entity_id
_entity_poly.type
_entity_poly.pdbx_seq_one_letter_code
_entity_poly.pdbx_strand_id
1 'polypeptide(L)'
;MVPLPGLWTYCLAPGGTRLLLACASRLLLVLLLSAFSAPEACVPHAEPCPILARVGHTVRLGALLPTRQPARIQNALNRALASIRHQSGGGGDSGATTASQPAPLLPYNLSLEMVARSPAGWDPESLSRSACQDLVVRGVSAVLAFPRSKEELIQVEFLSSFLEIPFISILEDTEPLVTQ
;
A
#
# COMPACT_ATOMS: atom_id res chain seq x y z
N MET A 1 0.16 28.74 -33.64
CA MET A 1 0.22 29.40 -32.33
C MET A 1 -1.13 30.05 -32.06
N VAL A 2 -1.94 29.38 -31.25
CA VAL A 2 -3.27 29.86 -30.82
C VAL A 2 -3.07 30.74 -29.58
N PRO A 3 -3.55 31.99 -29.54
CA PRO A 3 -3.49 32.78 -28.32
C PRO A 3 -4.70 32.43 -27.44
N LEU A 4 -4.42 31.96 -26.22
CA LEU A 4 -5.41 31.98 -25.14
C LEU A 4 -5.64 33.44 -24.72
N PRO A 5 -6.87 33.98 -24.72
CA PRO A 5 -7.12 35.27 -24.12
C PRO A 5 -7.25 35.11 -22.61
N GLY A 6 -6.56 35.99 -21.89
CA GLY A 6 -6.44 36.00 -20.45
C GLY A 6 -7.77 36.17 -19.73
N LEU A 7 -8.01 35.27 -18.79
CA LEU A 7 -9.10 35.33 -17.81
C LEU A 7 -8.67 36.15 -16.58
N TRP A 8 -7.91 37.23 -16.76
CA TRP A 8 -7.34 38.05 -15.68
C TRP A 8 -7.42 39.52 -16.05
N THR A 9 -8.62 40.12 -16.09
CA THR A 9 -8.75 41.60 -16.11
C THR A 9 -10.14 42.19 -15.82
N TYR A 10 -11.09 41.45 -15.24
CA TYR A 10 -12.42 42.03 -14.93
C TYR A 10 -12.70 42.08 -13.42
N CYS A 11 -11.96 42.90 -12.68
CA CYS A 11 -12.31 43.23 -11.28
C CYS A 11 -12.14 44.71 -10.92
N LEU A 12 -12.25 45.65 -11.86
CA LEU A 12 -12.26 47.09 -11.55
C LEU A 12 -13.33 47.82 -12.38
N ALA A 13 -14.59 47.62 -12.01
CA ALA A 13 -15.71 48.46 -12.45
C ALA A 13 -16.60 48.83 -11.24
N PRO A 14 -17.07 50.08 -11.11
CA PRO A 14 -17.86 50.55 -9.98
C PRO A 14 -19.32 50.08 -10.12
N GLY A 15 -19.51 48.79 -9.83
CA GLY A 15 -20.80 48.10 -9.68
C GLY A 15 -20.61 46.72 -9.04
N GLY A 16 -19.42 46.47 -8.48
CA GLY A 16 -18.86 45.15 -8.22
C GLY A 16 -19.17 44.55 -6.86
N THR A 17 -19.98 45.17 -6.00
CA THR A 17 -20.27 44.60 -4.67
C THR A 17 -20.99 43.25 -4.77
N ARG A 18 -21.94 43.09 -5.71
CA ARG A 18 -22.63 41.80 -5.90
C ARG A 18 -21.74 40.73 -6.53
N LEU A 19 -20.84 41.11 -7.43
CA LEU A 19 -19.93 40.18 -8.09
C LEU A 19 -18.78 39.74 -7.17
N LEU A 20 -18.27 40.66 -6.35
CA LEU A 20 -17.29 40.37 -5.30
C LEU A 20 -17.88 39.48 -4.21
N LEU A 21 -19.14 39.70 -3.81
CA LEU A 21 -19.83 38.84 -2.83
C LEU A 21 -20.04 37.43 -3.39
N ALA A 22 -20.40 37.31 -4.68
CA ALA A 22 -20.55 36.02 -5.35
C ALA A 22 -19.21 35.28 -5.51
N CYS A 23 -18.13 36.00 -5.82
CA CYS A 23 -16.78 35.44 -5.94
C CYS A 23 -16.26 34.97 -4.57
N ALA A 24 -16.43 35.78 -3.52
CA ALA A 24 -16.08 35.44 -2.15
C ALA A 24 -16.90 34.23 -1.65
N SER A 25 -18.20 34.16 -1.96
CA SER A 25 -19.05 33.03 -1.60
C SER A 25 -18.63 31.73 -2.29
N ARG A 26 -18.25 31.77 -3.57
CA ARG A 26 -17.73 30.59 -4.28
C ARG A 26 -16.36 30.16 -3.75
N LEU A 27 -15.47 31.10 -3.46
CA LEU A 27 -14.17 30.78 -2.86
C LEU A 27 -14.34 30.15 -1.47
N LEU A 28 -15.25 30.70 -0.65
CA LEU A 28 -15.59 30.18 0.67
C LEU A 28 -16.19 28.77 0.56
N LEU A 29 -17.08 28.53 -0.39
CA LEU A 29 -17.68 27.21 -0.63
C LEU A 29 -16.61 26.19 -1.04
N VAL A 30 -15.68 26.55 -1.93
CA VAL A 30 -14.57 25.69 -2.35
C VAL A 30 -13.63 25.39 -1.18
N LEU A 31 -13.32 26.39 -0.35
CA LEU A 31 -12.50 26.20 0.86
C LEU A 31 -13.18 25.26 1.85
N LEU A 32 -14.48 25.44 2.10
CA LEU A 32 -15.27 24.55 2.97
C LEU A 32 -15.31 23.13 2.40
N LEU A 33 -15.61 22.95 1.12
CA LEU A 33 -15.62 21.65 0.46
C LEU A 33 -14.24 20.95 0.53
N SER A 34 -13.15 21.71 0.38
CA SER A 34 -11.79 21.16 0.52
C SER A 34 -11.46 20.74 1.95
N ALA A 35 -11.99 21.45 2.96
CA ALA A 35 -11.82 21.08 4.37
C ALA A 35 -12.62 19.83 4.74
N PHE A 36 -13.81 19.64 4.16
CA PHE A 36 -14.62 18.43 4.36
C PHE A 36 -14.15 17.23 3.52
N SER A 37 -13.41 17.46 2.44
CA SER A 37 -12.87 16.41 1.56
C SER A 37 -11.44 16.01 1.91
N ALA A 38 -10.81 16.69 2.87
CA ALA A 38 -9.53 16.23 3.40
C ALA A 38 -9.77 14.87 4.06
N PRO A 39 -9.10 13.78 3.61
CA PRO A 39 -9.18 12.52 4.32
C PRO A 39 -8.75 12.81 5.74
N GLU A 40 -9.65 12.55 6.70
CA GLU A 40 -9.35 12.69 8.11
C GLU A 40 -8.06 11.92 8.34
N ALA A 41 -6.99 12.65 8.66
CA ALA A 41 -5.69 12.04 8.91
C ALA A 41 -5.93 11.10 10.08
N CYS A 42 -5.96 9.79 9.82
CA CYS A 42 -6.17 8.78 10.84
C CYS A 42 -5.06 8.96 11.88
N VAL A 43 -5.37 9.68 12.95
CA VAL A 43 -4.46 9.86 14.07
C VAL A 43 -4.33 8.47 14.67
N PRO A 44 -3.14 7.85 14.69
CA PRO A 44 -2.97 6.56 15.34
C PRO A 44 -3.42 6.71 16.79
N HIS A 45 -4.31 5.81 17.23
CA HIS A 45 -4.86 5.86 18.57
C HIS A 45 -3.72 5.72 19.58
N ALA A 46 -3.60 6.68 20.49
CA ALA A 46 -2.47 6.79 21.44
C ALA A 46 -2.47 5.75 22.57
N GLU A 47 -3.57 5.00 22.73
CA GLU A 47 -3.72 3.96 23.76
C GLU A 47 -3.38 2.57 23.18
N PRO A 48 -2.86 1.62 24.00
CA PRO A 48 -2.44 0.31 23.52
C PRO A 48 -3.64 -0.44 22.96
N CYS A 49 -3.70 -0.60 21.65
CA CYS A 49 -4.78 -1.32 20.99
C CYS A 49 -4.72 -2.79 21.46
N PRO A 50 -5.70 -3.29 22.24
CA PRO A 50 -5.65 -4.64 22.83
C PRO A 50 -5.62 -5.73 21.75
N ILE A 51 -6.08 -5.40 20.54
CA ILE A 51 -5.98 -6.25 19.36
C ILE A 51 -4.51 -6.45 18.96
N LEU A 52 -3.70 -5.40 18.97
CA LEU A 52 -2.27 -5.48 18.62
C LEU A 52 -1.46 -6.20 19.70
N ALA A 53 -1.82 -6.03 20.97
CA ALA A 53 -1.26 -6.83 22.06
C ALA A 53 -1.52 -8.34 21.88
N ARG A 54 -2.61 -8.72 21.20
CA ARG A 54 -2.97 -10.11 20.90
C ARG A 54 -2.33 -10.66 19.63
N VAL A 55 -2.06 -9.81 18.64
CA VAL A 55 -1.42 -10.18 17.35
C VAL A 55 0.10 -10.39 17.52
N GLY A 56 0.70 -9.84 18.57
CA GLY A 56 2.14 -9.88 18.79
C GLY A 56 2.87 -8.79 18.01
N HIS A 57 4.20 -8.74 18.15
CA HIS A 57 5.03 -7.68 17.57
C HIS A 57 5.53 -8.02 16.16
N THR A 58 5.11 -9.14 15.58
CA THR A 58 5.58 -9.59 14.26
C THR A 58 4.41 -10.00 13.39
N VAL A 59 4.30 -9.33 12.25
CA VAL A 59 3.35 -9.68 11.19
C VAL A 59 4.09 -10.54 10.16
N ARG A 60 3.53 -11.71 9.85
CA ARG A 60 4.12 -12.66 8.91
C ARG A 60 3.43 -12.56 7.56
N LEU A 61 4.21 -12.41 6.51
CA LEU A 61 3.77 -12.49 5.12
C LEU A 61 4.27 -13.80 4.51
N GLY A 62 3.42 -14.48 3.76
CA GLY A 62 3.81 -15.61 2.92
C GLY A 62 4.26 -15.15 1.54
N ALA A 63 5.06 -15.96 0.86
CA ALA A 63 5.34 -15.79 -0.56
C ALA A 63 5.41 -17.14 -1.28
N LEU A 64 4.63 -17.30 -2.35
CA LEU A 64 4.69 -18.43 -3.27
C LEU A 64 5.55 -18.06 -4.48
N LEU A 65 6.79 -18.50 -4.47
CA LEU A 65 7.79 -18.19 -5.49
C LEU A 65 7.49 -18.97 -6.79
N PRO A 66 7.75 -18.36 -7.96
CA PRO A 66 7.56 -19.04 -9.23
C PRO A 66 8.64 -20.09 -9.45
N THR A 67 8.32 -21.08 -10.30
CA THR A 67 9.26 -22.18 -10.59
C THR A 67 10.47 -21.74 -11.42
N ARG A 68 10.35 -20.68 -12.23
CA ARG A 68 11.50 -20.12 -12.96
C ARG A 68 12.08 -18.96 -12.16
N GLN A 69 13.39 -19.02 -11.93
CA GLN A 69 14.17 -17.96 -11.30
C GLN A 69 13.65 -17.52 -9.91
N PRO A 70 13.29 -18.45 -8.99
CA PRO A 70 12.79 -18.10 -7.65
C PRO A 70 13.77 -17.22 -6.85
N ALA A 71 15.08 -17.39 -7.10
CA ALA A 71 16.13 -16.60 -6.47
C ALA A 71 16.02 -15.09 -6.79
N ARG A 72 15.59 -14.70 -8.00
CA ARG A 72 15.44 -13.28 -8.36
C ARG A 72 14.40 -12.60 -7.48
N ILE A 73 13.24 -13.24 -7.33
CA ILE A 73 12.13 -12.73 -6.52
C ILE A 73 12.49 -12.81 -5.04
N GLN A 74 13.08 -13.91 -4.57
CA GLN A 74 13.53 -14.01 -3.18
C GLN A 74 14.51 -12.89 -2.81
N ASN A 75 15.46 -12.58 -3.70
CA ASN A 75 16.40 -11.48 -3.49
C ASN A 75 15.70 -10.11 -3.49
N ALA A 76 14.69 -9.91 -4.35
CA ALA A 76 13.88 -8.69 -4.34
C ALA A 76 13.09 -8.54 -3.03
N LEU A 77 12.46 -9.61 -2.55
CA LEU A 77 11.76 -9.63 -1.27
C LEU A 77 12.71 -9.32 -0.11
N ASN A 78 13.89 -9.93 -0.08
CA ASN A 78 14.91 -9.67 0.95
C ASN A 78 15.34 -8.19 0.97
N ARG A 79 15.52 -7.57 -0.21
CA ARG A 79 15.85 -6.13 -0.31
C ARG A 79 14.70 -5.24 0.18
N ALA A 80 13.46 -5.57 -0.20
CA ALA A 80 12.28 -4.83 0.25
C ALA A 80 12.13 -4.90 1.78
N LEU A 81 12.29 -6.08 2.38
CA LEU A 81 12.22 -6.26 3.84
C LEU A 81 13.33 -5.48 4.57
N ALA A 82 14.56 -5.49 4.02
CA ALA A 82 15.65 -4.70 4.58
C ALA A 82 15.33 -3.20 4.56
N SER A 83 14.80 -2.69 3.44
CA SER A 83 14.37 -1.29 3.33
C SER A 83 13.29 -0.91 4.33
N ILE A 84 12.30 -1.78 4.56
CA ILE A 84 11.23 -1.54 5.54
C ILE A 84 11.79 -1.51 6.97
N ARG A 85 12.72 -2.43 7.31
CA ARG A 85 13.36 -2.45 8.63
C ARG A 85 14.16 -1.18 8.91
N HIS A 86 14.90 -0.67 7.94
CA HIS A 86 15.66 0.58 8.11
C HIS A 86 14.75 1.79 8.37
N GLN A 87 13.56 1.82 7.75
CA GLN A 87 12.57 2.89 7.97
C GLN A 87 11.88 2.76 9.34
N SER A 88 11.73 1.55 9.86
CA SER A 88 11.11 1.30 11.17
C SER A 88 12.03 1.58 12.37
N GLY A 89 13.36 1.62 12.17
CA GLY A 89 14.35 1.82 13.24
C GLY A 89 14.82 3.27 13.45
N GLY A 90 14.26 4.22 12.69
CA GLY A 90 14.63 5.65 12.75
C GLY A 90 13.94 6.38 13.90
N GLY A 91 14.18 5.96 15.14
CA GLY A 91 13.78 6.68 16.35
C GLY A 91 15.02 6.95 17.19
N GLY A 92 15.72 8.04 16.89
CA GLY A 92 16.97 8.39 17.58
C GLY A 92 17.50 9.76 17.18
N ASP A 93 17.06 10.78 17.91
CA ASP A 93 17.88 11.86 18.45
C ASP A 93 18.81 12.56 17.43
N SER A 94 18.24 13.41 16.58
CA SER A 94 19.03 14.44 15.91
C SER A 94 18.26 15.74 15.93
N GLY A 95 18.58 16.56 16.94
CA GLY A 95 18.23 17.97 16.96
C GLY A 95 18.88 18.67 15.77
N ALA A 96 18.15 18.76 14.66
CA ALA A 96 18.45 19.67 13.57
C ALA A 96 17.16 19.96 12.78
N THR A 97 16.71 21.19 12.94
CA THR A 97 15.72 21.97 12.19
C THR A 97 15.37 21.50 10.76
N THR A 98 14.06 21.45 10.50
CA THR A 98 13.39 21.65 9.19
C THR A 98 13.85 20.81 8.00
N ALA A 99 13.53 19.52 8.01
CA ALA A 99 13.13 18.75 6.82
C ALA A 99 12.40 17.48 7.29
N SER A 100 11.22 17.23 6.73
CA SER A 100 10.32 16.11 7.02
C SER A 100 11.03 14.77 7.20
N GLN A 101 11.19 14.31 8.44
CA GLN A 101 11.61 12.93 8.70
C GLN A 101 10.47 11.95 8.38
N PRO A 102 10.72 10.85 7.65
CA PRO A 102 9.70 9.85 7.39
C PRO A 102 9.31 9.16 8.69
N ALA A 103 8.02 9.15 9.01
CA ALA A 103 7.51 8.34 10.11
C ALA A 103 7.81 6.85 9.86
N PRO A 104 7.97 6.03 10.92
CA PRO A 104 8.11 4.59 10.78
C PRO A 104 7.00 4.01 9.90
N LEU A 105 7.37 3.19 8.92
CA LEU A 105 6.40 2.59 7.99
C LEU A 105 5.37 1.70 8.70
N LEU A 106 5.78 1.03 9.77
CA LEU A 106 4.93 0.12 10.53
C LEU A 106 4.53 0.77 11.85
N PRO A 107 3.22 0.86 12.13
CA PRO A 107 2.75 1.46 13.36
C PRO A 107 3.02 0.53 14.56
N TYR A 108 3.01 1.08 15.77
CA TYR A 108 3.07 0.32 17.03
C TYR A 108 4.30 -0.60 17.20
N ASN A 109 5.44 -0.25 16.58
CA ASN A 109 6.68 -1.03 16.63
C ASN A 109 6.53 -2.47 16.11
N LEU A 110 5.63 -2.67 15.14
CA LEU A 110 5.49 -3.96 14.47
C LEU A 110 6.72 -4.27 13.61
N SER A 111 7.08 -5.54 13.56
CA SER A 111 8.12 -6.09 12.69
C SER A 111 7.50 -6.96 11.60
N LEU A 112 8.12 -7.04 10.42
CA LEU A 112 7.70 -7.91 9.33
C LEU A 112 8.66 -9.09 9.15
N GLU A 113 8.09 -10.29 9.07
CA GLU A 113 8.77 -11.53 8.68
C GLU A 113 8.17 -12.04 7.37
N MET A 114 9.01 -12.57 6.48
CA MET A 114 8.58 -13.18 5.22
C MET A 114 8.88 -14.66 5.23
N VAL A 115 7.89 -15.48 4.88
CA VAL A 115 7.98 -16.93 4.73
C VAL A 115 7.80 -17.27 3.26
N ALA A 116 8.89 -17.58 2.57
CA ALA A 116 8.85 -17.92 1.16
C ALA A 116 8.88 -19.44 0.92
N ARG A 117 8.06 -19.90 -0.02
CA ARG A 117 7.94 -21.29 -0.45
C ARG A 117 7.89 -21.36 -1.96
N SER A 118 8.51 -22.39 -2.53
CA SER A 118 8.51 -22.63 -3.97
C SER A 118 7.76 -23.94 -4.22
N PRO A 119 6.43 -23.89 -4.44
CA PRO A 119 5.67 -25.10 -4.77
C PRO A 119 6.23 -25.71 -6.06
N ALA A 120 6.37 -27.04 -6.07
CA ALA A 120 6.79 -27.74 -7.28
C ALA A 120 5.70 -27.59 -8.34
N GLY A 121 6.07 -27.20 -9.55
CA GLY A 121 5.18 -27.27 -10.72
C GLY A 121 3.94 -26.36 -10.74
N TRP A 122 3.57 -25.69 -9.64
CA TRP A 122 2.27 -24.99 -9.51
C TRP A 122 1.09 -25.90 -9.88
N ASP A 123 1.17 -27.18 -9.50
CA ASP A 123 0.03 -28.07 -9.52
C ASP A 123 -0.83 -27.86 -8.25
N PRO A 124 -2.14 -28.16 -8.29
CA PRO A 124 -3.04 -27.92 -7.16
C PRO A 124 -2.64 -28.61 -5.86
N GLU A 125 -2.01 -29.79 -5.93
CA GLU A 125 -1.59 -30.54 -4.75
C GLU A 125 -0.37 -29.88 -4.10
N SER A 126 0.67 -29.58 -4.88
CA SER A 126 1.87 -28.89 -4.39
C SER A 126 1.52 -27.51 -3.83
N LEU A 127 0.63 -26.77 -4.51
CA LEU A 127 0.22 -25.44 -4.10
C LEU A 127 -0.57 -25.46 -2.79
N SER A 128 -1.55 -26.37 -2.66
CA SER A 128 -2.32 -26.54 -1.42
C SER A 128 -1.44 -27.03 -0.28
N ARG A 129 -0.48 -27.94 -0.53
CA ARG A 129 0.50 -28.37 0.47
C ARG A 129 1.33 -27.20 0.97
N SER A 130 1.94 -26.41 0.08
CA SER A 130 2.73 -25.24 0.46
C SER A 130 1.89 -24.19 1.19
N ALA A 131 0.67 -23.90 0.73
CA ALA A 131 -0.19 -22.93 1.40
C ALA A 131 -0.61 -23.42 2.79
N CYS A 132 -1.24 -24.60 2.88
CA CYS A 132 -1.82 -25.09 4.13
C CYS A 132 -0.78 -25.56 5.14
N GLN A 133 0.27 -26.25 4.70
CA GLN A 133 1.22 -26.92 5.60
C GLN A 133 2.50 -26.12 5.85
N ASP A 134 2.83 -25.15 5.00
CA ASP A 134 4.04 -24.34 5.18
C ASP A 134 3.76 -22.87 5.54
N LEU A 135 2.70 -22.27 4.98
CA LEU A 135 2.36 -20.87 5.21
C LEU A 135 1.33 -20.70 6.32
N VAL A 136 0.17 -21.36 6.22
CA VAL A 136 -0.94 -21.22 7.18
C VAL A 136 -0.53 -21.66 8.57
N VAL A 137 0.19 -22.80 8.71
CA VAL A 137 0.69 -23.25 10.03
C VAL A 137 1.64 -22.25 10.70
N ARG A 138 2.26 -21.35 9.93
CA ARG A 138 3.13 -20.29 10.47
C ARG A 138 2.37 -19.00 10.80
N GLY A 139 1.06 -18.95 10.56
CA GLY A 139 0.21 -17.81 10.88
C GLY A 139 0.49 -16.60 9.99
N VAL A 140 0.61 -16.80 8.68
CA VAL A 140 0.74 -15.67 7.74
C VAL A 140 -0.56 -14.87 7.66
N SER A 141 -0.46 -13.53 7.58
CA SER A 141 -1.61 -12.63 7.47
C SER A 141 -2.01 -12.35 6.02
N ALA A 142 -1.09 -12.51 5.08
CA ALA A 142 -1.31 -12.37 3.64
C ALA A 142 -0.24 -13.15 2.88
N VAL A 143 -0.49 -13.49 1.62
CA VAL A 143 0.45 -14.23 0.77
C VAL A 143 0.72 -13.48 -0.52
N LEU A 144 1.99 -13.25 -0.86
CA LEU A 144 2.40 -12.78 -2.18
C LEU A 144 2.49 -13.98 -3.13
N ALA A 145 1.86 -13.88 -4.30
CA ALA A 145 1.96 -14.89 -5.33
C ALA A 145 2.49 -14.29 -6.63
N PHE A 146 3.23 -15.10 -7.40
CA PHE A 146 3.81 -14.68 -8.67
C PHE A 146 3.35 -15.62 -9.80
N PRO A 147 2.04 -15.67 -10.10
CA PRO A 147 1.52 -16.53 -11.15
C PRO A 147 1.94 -15.99 -12.53
N ARG A 148 2.20 -16.90 -13.46
CA ARG A 148 2.68 -16.60 -14.81
C ARG A 148 1.73 -17.04 -15.91
N SER A 149 0.65 -17.72 -15.54
CA SER A 149 -0.42 -18.08 -16.47
C SER A 149 -1.77 -17.84 -15.81
N LYS A 150 -2.81 -17.81 -16.64
CA LYS A 150 -4.19 -17.68 -16.15
C LYS A 150 -4.57 -18.86 -15.25
N GLU A 151 -4.06 -20.06 -15.57
CA GLU A 151 -4.27 -21.26 -14.77
C GLU A 151 -3.62 -21.14 -13.38
N GLU A 152 -2.36 -20.71 -13.31
CA GLU A 152 -1.67 -20.46 -12.03
C GLU A 152 -2.42 -19.39 -11.21
N LEU A 153 -2.93 -18.34 -11.85
CA LEU A 153 -3.72 -17.28 -11.20
C LEU A 153 -5.05 -17.79 -10.64
N ILE A 154 -5.79 -18.61 -11.39
CA ILE A 154 -7.05 -19.21 -10.93
C ILE A 154 -6.83 -20.08 -9.70
N GLN A 155 -5.74 -20.84 -9.65
CA GLN A 155 -5.42 -21.67 -8.49
C GLN A 155 -5.13 -20.83 -7.24
N VAL A 156 -4.41 -19.71 -7.39
CA VAL A 156 -4.15 -18.77 -6.29
C VAL A 156 -5.44 -18.14 -5.78
N GLU A 157 -6.33 -17.71 -6.67
CA GLU A 157 -7.63 -17.13 -6.31
C GLU A 157 -8.50 -18.13 -5.53
N PHE A 158 -8.52 -19.39 -5.98
CA PHE A 158 -9.21 -20.47 -5.27
C PHE A 158 -8.65 -20.66 -3.87
N LEU A 159 -7.31 -20.69 -3.71
CA LEU A 159 -6.69 -20.81 -2.39
C LEU A 159 -6.93 -19.60 -1.50
N SER A 160 -6.95 -18.39 -2.05
CA SER A 160 -7.28 -17.18 -1.30
C SER A 160 -8.68 -17.25 -0.73
N SER A 161 -9.65 -17.62 -1.58
CA SER A 161 -11.05 -17.79 -1.18
C SER A 161 -11.22 -18.91 -0.16
N PHE A 162 -10.55 -20.05 -0.36
CA PHE A 162 -10.67 -21.22 0.53
C PHE A 162 -10.03 -20.98 1.90
N LEU A 163 -8.89 -20.30 1.95
CA LEU A 163 -8.15 -20.06 3.19
C LEU A 163 -8.64 -18.81 3.93
N GLU A 164 -9.48 -17.98 3.30
CA GLU A 164 -9.85 -16.65 3.79
C GLU A 164 -8.62 -15.78 4.13
N ILE A 165 -7.52 -16.01 3.40
CA ILE A 165 -6.27 -15.25 3.50
C ILE A 165 -6.14 -14.44 2.22
N PRO A 166 -5.80 -13.14 2.28
CA PRO A 166 -5.61 -12.33 1.08
C PRO A 166 -4.34 -12.79 0.34
N PHE A 167 -4.49 -13.17 -0.92
CA PHE A 167 -3.37 -13.38 -1.84
C PHE A 167 -3.22 -12.16 -2.74
N ILE A 168 -2.02 -11.57 -2.74
CA ILE A 168 -1.65 -10.47 -3.63
C ILE A 168 -0.83 -11.05 -4.77
N SER A 169 -1.47 -11.18 -5.93
CA SER A 169 -0.85 -11.71 -7.15
C SER A 169 -0.10 -10.60 -7.90
N ILE A 170 1.20 -10.78 -8.09
CA ILE A 170 2.06 -9.90 -8.90
C ILE A 170 2.25 -10.56 -10.27
N LEU A 171 1.63 -9.97 -11.29
CA LEU A 171 1.71 -10.45 -12.67
C LEU A 171 2.90 -9.81 -13.38
N GLU A 172 3.66 -10.62 -14.13
CA GLU A 172 4.65 -10.09 -15.09
C GLU A 172 3.93 -9.64 -16.37
N ASP A 173 3.16 -8.56 -16.31
CA ASP A 173 2.62 -7.92 -17.52
C ASP A 173 3.70 -7.00 -18.14
N THR A 174 4.01 -7.22 -19.42
CA THR A 174 4.93 -6.37 -20.20
C THR A 174 4.28 -5.08 -20.71
N GLU A 175 2.96 -4.92 -20.57
CA GLU A 175 2.23 -3.72 -20.97
C GLU A 175 1.98 -2.83 -19.72
N PRO A 176 2.42 -1.56 -19.73
CA PRO A 176 2.23 -0.68 -18.59
C PRO A 176 0.73 -0.43 -18.35
N LEU A 177 0.33 -0.36 -17.07
CA LEU A 177 -1.00 0.09 -16.66
C LEU A 177 -1.23 1.51 -17.20
N VAL A 178 -2.01 1.62 -18.28
CA VAL A 178 -2.50 2.91 -18.77
C VAL A 178 -3.51 3.41 -17.75
N THR A 179 -3.07 4.33 -16.90
CA THR A 179 -3.98 5.14 -16.08
C THR A 179 -4.62 6.16 -17.02
N GLN A 180 -5.90 5.95 -17.33
CA GLN A 180 -6.74 6.96 -17.98
C GLN A 180 -7.20 8.01 -16.98
#